data_AF-A0A842WFM8-F1
#
_entry.id   AF-A0A842WFM8-F1
#
_cell.length_a   1.000
_cell.length_b   1.000
_cell.length_c   1.000
_cell.angle_alpha   90.00
_cell.angle_beta   90.00
_cell.angle_gamma   90.00
#
_symmetry.space_group_name_H-M   'P 1'
#
loop_
_entity.id
_entity.type
_entity.pdbx_description
1 polymer ?
#
loop_
_entity_poly.entity_id
_entity_poly.type
_entity_poly.pdbx_seq_one_letter_code
_entity_poly.pdbx_strand_id
1 'polypeptide(L)'
;MCKICEAASSDSEYLSLLEKMQEEDIHRLETTKEFLEKFPSLSQNLYTSLKWPTKLSKPLFEARAAFAVPHNYFQPLFLDGEKMGNHFAHGATRSVFFSGSTLVVFSKTVGQEAGRPFLSSFLFSHFPKNKYSVAYDGKDLKVSVDTEKLLKNMVSGKTEKRRIRFNFFHRGMKGRIISKEQAMQSSYVKKIYGKRGNVRSLFASADLEGYVVSVPHFSPHPFMLRLHSKFGYGSFRQFQEHVIEYFREHLDLSESSGEQ
;
A
#
# COMPACT_ATOMS: atom_id res chain seq x y z
N MET A 1 15.30 -1.15 17.20
CA MET A 1 14.69 -1.49 15.89
C MET A 1 13.40 -2.23 16.20
N CYS A 2 12.29 -1.95 15.51
CA CYS A 2 11.00 -2.60 15.82
C CYS A 2 11.06 -4.11 15.58
N LYS A 3 10.33 -4.94 16.35
CA LYS A 3 10.36 -6.42 16.19
C LYS A 3 10.01 -6.87 14.76
N ILE A 4 9.00 -6.23 14.16
CA ILE A 4 8.58 -6.51 12.79
C ILE A 4 9.68 -6.14 11.78
N CYS A 5 10.42 -5.06 12.06
CA CYS A 5 11.52 -4.58 11.22
C CYS A 5 12.69 -5.57 11.25
N GLU A 6 13.01 -6.08 12.43
CA GLU A 6 14.03 -7.09 12.64
C GLU A 6 13.68 -8.36 11.85
N ALA A 7 12.47 -8.90 12.07
CA ALA A 7 11.97 -10.08 11.34
C ALA A 7 12.00 -9.87 9.82
N ALA A 8 11.51 -8.73 9.32
CA ALA A 8 11.54 -8.40 7.89
C ALA A 8 12.97 -8.34 7.31
N SER A 9 13.94 -7.90 8.12
CA SER A 9 15.32 -7.73 7.67
C SER A 9 16.16 -9.00 7.74
N SER A 10 15.74 -9.99 8.54
CA SER A 10 16.47 -11.25 8.76
C SER A 10 15.84 -12.46 8.09
N ASP A 11 14.54 -12.44 7.79
CA ASP A 11 13.84 -13.57 7.19
C ASP A 11 14.14 -13.70 5.69
N SER A 12 14.86 -14.75 5.31
CA SER A 12 15.32 -14.98 3.93
C SER A 12 14.17 -15.26 2.96
N GLU A 13 13.08 -15.90 3.40
CA GLU A 13 11.91 -16.15 2.55
C GLU A 13 11.21 -14.83 2.19
N TYR A 14 11.00 -13.95 3.17
CA TYR A 14 10.43 -12.62 2.94
C TYR A 14 11.31 -11.78 2.01
N LEU A 15 12.62 -11.76 2.24
CA LEU A 15 13.56 -11.02 1.39
C LEU A 15 13.56 -11.56 -0.06
N SER A 16 13.51 -12.88 -0.25
CA SER A 16 13.42 -13.50 -1.58
C SER A 16 12.13 -13.11 -2.31
N LEU A 17 10.99 -13.02 -1.60
CA LEU A 17 9.74 -12.55 -2.19
C LEU A 17 9.83 -11.07 -2.64
N LEU A 18 10.50 -10.22 -1.86
CA LEU A 18 10.73 -8.83 -2.24
C LEU A 18 11.68 -8.69 -3.43
N GLU A 19 12.74 -9.50 -3.48
CA GLU A 19 13.71 -9.53 -4.58
C GLU A 19 13.01 -9.95 -5.89
N LYS A 20 12.24 -11.03 -5.87
CA LYS A 20 11.43 -11.45 -7.02
C LYS A 20 10.47 -10.37 -7.49
N MET A 21 9.76 -9.72 -6.57
CA MET A 21 8.87 -8.61 -6.91
C MET A 21 9.61 -7.45 -7.59
N GLN A 22 10.82 -7.14 -7.14
CA GLN A 22 11.65 -6.09 -7.74
C GLN A 22 12.15 -6.48 -9.13
N GLU A 23 12.58 -7.72 -9.34
CA GLU A 23 12.99 -8.24 -10.66
C GLU A 23 11.84 -8.13 -11.67
N GLU A 24 10.63 -8.52 -11.26
CA GLU A 24 9.43 -8.36 -12.06
C GLU A 24 9.13 -6.88 -12.36
N ASP A 25 9.28 -5.98 -11.39
CA ASP A 25 9.05 -4.55 -11.58
C ASP A 25 10.06 -3.91 -12.53
N ILE A 26 11.32 -4.36 -12.51
CA ILE A 26 12.35 -3.94 -13.48
C ILE A 26 11.91 -4.35 -14.89
N HIS A 27 11.49 -5.60 -15.10
CA HIS A 27 10.98 -6.07 -16.39
C HIS A 27 9.73 -5.31 -16.85
N ARG A 28 8.80 -5.03 -15.92
CA ARG A 28 7.60 -4.24 -16.20
C ARG A 28 7.97 -2.81 -16.59
N LEU A 29 8.99 -2.19 -15.98
CA LEU A 29 9.46 -0.85 -16.35
C LEU A 29 10.03 -0.83 -17.77
N GLU A 30 10.85 -1.82 -18.14
CA GLU A 30 11.37 -1.91 -19.53
C GLU A 30 10.23 -2.09 -20.54
N THR A 31 9.29 -2.99 -20.25
CA THR A 31 8.07 -3.14 -21.07
C THR A 31 7.26 -1.83 -21.16
N THR A 32 7.21 -1.06 -20.08
CA THR A 32 6.53 0.24 -20.06
C THR A 32 7.21 1.23 -21.01
N LYS A 33 8.55 1.23 -21.07
CA LYS A 33 9.30 2.10 -21.99
C LYS A 33 9.02 1.75 -23.44
N GLU A 34 8.97 0.46 -23.78
CA GLU A 34 8.59 0.00 -25.12
C GLU A 34 7.17 0.48 -25.50
N PHE A 35 6.25 0.51 -24.54
CA PHE A 35 4.86 0.89 -24.77
C PHE A 35 4.60 2.41 -24.81
N LEU A 36 5.62 3.25 -24.64
CA LEU A 36 5.45 4.72 -24.64
C LEU A 36 5.01 5.26 -26.00
N GLU A 37 5.44 4.64 -27.10
CA GLU A 37 5.04 5.06 -28.44
C GLU A 37 3.52 4.92 -28.62
N LYS A 38 2.96 3.84 -28.07
CA LYS A 38 1.52 3.54 -28.12
C LYS A 38 0.73 4.28 -27.05
N PHE A 39 1.31 4.47 -25.86
CA PHE A 39 0.67 5.09 -24.71
C PHE A 39 1.56 6.16 -24.06
N PRO A 40 1.69 7.36 -24.69
CA PRO A 40 2.57 8.42 -24.18
C PRO A 40 2.25 8.87 -22.75
N SER A 41 0.98 8.73 -22.32
CA SER A 41 0.52 9.08 -20.98
C SER A 41 1.14 8.26 -19.86
N LEU A 42 1.70 7.07 -20.14
CA LEU A 42 2.41 6.26 -19.14
C LEU A 42 3.59 7.01 -18.51
N SER A 43 4.26 7.86 -19.29
CA SER A 43 5.37 8.70 -18.80
C SER A 43 4.98 9.65 -17.66
N GLN A 44 3.69 9.98 -17.51
CA GLN A 44 3.22 10.99 -16.56
C GLN A 44 3.07 10.47 -15.13
N ASN A 45 3.24 9.17 -14.87
CA ASN A 45 2.90 8.55 -13.59
C ASN A 45 4.00 7.63 -13.02
N LEU A 46 5.25 7.74 -13.50
CA LEU A 46 6.35 6.84 -13.15
C LEU A 46 7.52 7.61 -12.55
N TYR A 47 7.53 7.76 -11.23
CA TYR A 47 8.46 8.62 -10.51
C TYR A 47 9.10 7.94 -9.31
N THR A 48 10.33 8.35 -9.01
CA THR A 48 11.04 7.97 -7.79
C THR A 48 11.80 9.15 -7.21
N SER A 49 11.89 9.21 -5.88
CA SER A 49 12.85 10.09 -5.18
C SER A 49 14.01 9.31 -4.53
N LEU A 50 14.08 8.02 -4.79
CA LEU A 50 15.07 7.09 -4.29
C LEU A 50 15.87 6.53 -5.47
N LYS A 51 17.09 6.05 -5.19
CA LYS A 51 17.84 5.29 -6.19
C LYS A 51 17.01 4.08 -6.62
N TRP A 52 16.87 3.87 -7.92
CA TRP A 52 16.18 2.71 -8.49
C TRP A 52 17.12 1.99 -9.48
N PRO A 53 17.25 0.65 -9.40
CA PRO A 53 16.70 -0.22 -8.36
C PRO A 53 17.38 -0.02 -6.99
N THR A 54 16.69 -0.39 -5.90
CA THR A 54 17.26 -0.42 -4.54
C THR A 54 16.67 -1.58 -3.75
N LYS A 55 17.51 -2.27 -2.99
CA LYS A 55 17.11 -3.48 -2.25
C LYS A 55 16.02 -3.14 -1.23
N LEU A 56 14.86 -3.77 -1.37
CA LEU A 56 13.77 -3.68 -0.40
C LEU A 56 14.02 -4.68 0.73
N SER A 57 14.00 -4.22 1.97
CA SER A 57 14.20 -5.06 3.17
C SER A 57 13.38 -4.59 4.36
N LYS A 58 12.36 -3.75 4.12
CA LYS A 58 11.50 -3.17 5.14
C LYS A 58 10.15 -3.88 5.14
N PRO A 59 9.45 -3.93 6.29
CA PRO A 59 8.08 -4.42 6.32
C PRO A 59 7.19 -3.49 5.51
N LEU A 60 6.37 -4.05 4.64
CA LEU A 60 5.46 -3.29 3.77
C LEU A 60 4.03 -3.35 4.34
N PHE A 61 3.41 -2.19 4.57
CA PHE A 61 2.01 -2.11 4.99
C PHE A 61 1.16 -1.37 3.97
N GLU A 62 0.16 -2.04 3.41
CA GLU A 62 -0.73 -1.48 2.40
C GLU A 62 -1.78 -0.56 3.01
N ALA A 63 -1.88 0.68 2.51
CA ALA A 63 -2.97 1.59 2.86
C ALA A 63 -4.25 1.18 2.12
N ARG A 64 -5.09 0.36 2.75
CA ARG A 64 -6.32 -0.20 2.15
C ARG A 64 -7.55 0.67 2.43
N ALA A 65 -8.44 0.77 1.46
CA ALA A 65 -9.71 1.46 1.59
C ALA A 65 -10.72 0.66 2.44
N ALA A 66 -11.76 1.32 2.94
CA ALA A 66 -12.91 0.63 3.53
C ALA A 66 -13.56 -0.28 2.50
N PHE A 67 -13.87 -1.52 2.87
CA PHE A 67 -14.44 -2.51 1.94
C PHE A 67 -13.58 -2.61 0.66
N ALA A 68 -12.26 -2.78 0.82
CA ALA A 68 -11.31 -2.75 -0.28
C ALA A 68 -11.72 -3.68 -1.44
N VAL A 69 -12.18 -3.08 -2.54
CA VAL A 69 -12.59 -3.75 -3.79
C VAL A 69 -11.55 -3.61 -4.86
N PRO A 70 -11.50 -4.48 -5.88
CA PRO A 70 -10.48 -4.42 -6.91
C PRO A 70 -10.29 -3.06 -7.59
N HIS A 71 -11.33 -2.24 -7.77
CA HIS A 71 -11.20 -0.92 -8.41
C HIS A 71 -11.04 0.25 -7.42
N ASN A 72 -11.11 -0.03 -6.11
CA ASN A 72 -10.91 0.94 -5.04
C ASN A 72 -10.28 0.23 -3.84
N TYR A 73 -9.14 -0.39 -4.09
CA TYR A 73 -8.51 -1.29 -3.14
C TYR A 73 -7.64 -0.51 -2.16
N PHE A 74 -6.86 0.42 -2.72
CA PHE A 74 -5.97 1.27 -1.96
C PHE A 74 -6.58 2.64 -1.66
N GLN A 75 -6.19 3.22 -0.54
CA GLN A 75 -6.52 4.60 -0.19
C GLN A 75 -5.92 5.58 -1.22
N PRO A 76 -6.59 6.72 -1.52
CA PRO A 76 -6.17 7.62 -2.58
C PRO A 76 -4.79 8.26 -2.34
N LEU A 77 -3.99 8.30 -3.41
CA LEU A 77 -2.72 9.01 -3.52
C LEU A 77 -2.80 9.88 -4.76
N PHE A 78 -2.30 11.11 -4.67
CA PHE A 78 -2.35 12.09 -5.75
C PHE A 78 -0.95 12.57 -6.13
N LEU A 79 -0.73 12.72 -7.43
CA LEU A 79 0.46 13.33 -8.03
C LEU A 79 -0.01 14.49 -8.92
N ASP A 80 0.44 15.71 -8.63
CA ASP A 80 0.02 16.94 -9.31
C ASP A 80 -1.50 17.14 -9.38
N GLY A 81 -2.21 16.68 -8.35
CA GLY A 81 -3.68 16.77 -8.28
C GLY A 81 -4.41 15.59 -8.92
N GLU A 82 -3.74 14.80 -9.76
CA GLU A 82 -4.29 13.62 -10.40
C GLU A 82 -4.24 12.41 -9.48
N LYS A 83 -5.33 11.62 -9.45
CA LYS A 83 -5.41 10.42 -8.62
C LYS A 83 -4.59 9.29 -9.26
N MET A 84 -3.56 8.83 -8.56
CA MET A 84 -2.80 7.66 -8.98
C MET A 84 -3.65 6.39 -8.93
N GLY A 85 -3.41 5.47 -9.85
CA GLY A 85 -4.14 4.20 -9.97
C GLY A 85 -4.24 3.46 -8.64
N ASN A 86 -5.43 2.98 -8.28
CA ASN A 86 -5.70 2.36 -6.98
C ASN A 86 -6.36 0.99 -7.11
N HIS A 87 -6.16 0.33 -8.26
CA HIS A 87 -6.73 -0.97 -8.53
C HIS A 87 -5.86 -2.09 -7.95
N PHE A 88 -6.51 -3.15 -7.49
CA PHE A 88 -5.88 -4.41 -7.13
C PHE A 88 -5.63 -5.21 -8.41
N ALA A 89 -4.40 -5.67 -8.57
CA ALA A 89 -3.98 -6.61 -9.60
C ALA A 89 -2.71 -7.31 -9.10
N HIS A 90 -2.35 -8.42 -9.73
CA HIS A 90 -1.07 -9.06 -9.45
C HIS A 90 0.09 -8.07 -9.68
N GLY A 91 0.95 -7.93 -8.67
CA GLY A 91 2.08 -6.99 -8.68
C GLY A 91 1.74 -5.53 -8.33
N ALA A 92 0.47 -5.19 -8.08
CA ALA A 92 0.11 -3.86 -7.57
C ALA A 92 0.35 -3.77 -6.06
N THR A 93 0.78 -2.60 -5.56
CA THR A 93 0.84 -2.32 -4.12
C THR A 93 0.72 -0.82 -3.86
N ARG A 94 0.22 -0.44 -2.68
CA ARG A 94 0.34 0.91 -2.12
C ARG A 94 0.77 0.79 -0.68
N SER A 95 2.06 0.58 -0.51
CA SER A 95 2.69 0.35 0.77
C SER A 95 3.20 1.66 1.38
N VAL A 96 3.07 1.76 2.69
CA VAL A 96 3.66 2.79 3.54
C VAL A 96 4.47 2.11 4.63
N PHE A 97 5.69 2.59 4.87
CA PHE A 97 6.60 2.03 5.86
C PHE A 97 7.65 3.07 6.27
N PHE A 98 8.50 2.71 7.23
CA PHE A 98 9.52 3.61 7.77
C PHE A 98 10.94 3.08 7.56
N SER A 99 11.85 4.01 7.29
CA SER A 99 13.30 3.83 7.41
C SER A 99 13.82 4.83 8.44
N GLY A 100 14.02 4.38 9.68
CA GLY A 100 14.18 5.29 10.82
C GLY A 100 12.91 6.12 11.04
N SER A 101 13.06 7.45 11.10
CA SER A 101 11.94 8.41 11.17
C SER A 101 11.43 8.88 9.80
N THR A 102 12.01 8.38 8.71
CA THR A 102 11.62 8.74 7.35
C THR A 102 10.47 7.85 6.91
N LEU A 103 9.33 8.47 6.58
CA LEU A 103 8.20 7.81 5.96
C LEU A 103 8.54 7.47 4.51
N VAL A 104 8.22 6.27 4.05
CA VAL A 104 8.41 5.83 2.68
C VAL A 104 7.07 5.37 2.12
N VAL A 105 6.73 5.84 0.93
CA VAL A 105 5.58 5.40 0.16
C VAL A 105 6.07 4.69 -1.08
N PHE A 106 5.61 3.45 -1.25
CA PHE A 106 5.83 2.64 -2.43
C PHE A 106 4.48 2.27 -3.05
N SER A 107 4.10 2.97 -4.11
CA SER A 107 2.84 2.77 -4.82
C SER A 107 3.13 2.36 -6.25
N LYS A 108 2.57 1.25 -6.71
CA LYS A 108 2.61 0.83 -8.12
C LYS A 108 1.31 0.17 -8.54
N THR A 109 0.97 0.37 -9.80
CA THR A 109 -0.12 -0.36 -10.46
C THR A 109 0.41 -1.01 -11.73
N VAL A 110 -0.14 -2.18 -12.04
CA VAL A 110 0.30 -3.02 -13.16
C VAL A 110 -0.83 -3.11 -14.17
N GLY A 111 -0.56 -2.68 -15.41
CA GLY A 111 -1.41 -2.93 -16.56
C GLY A 111 -0.99 -4.21 -17.30
N GLN A 112 -1.81 -4.64 -18.24
CA GLN A 112 -1.46 -5.70 -19.19
C GLN A 112 -1.83 -5.26 -20.59
N GLU A 113 -0.94 -5.49 -21.55
CA GLU A 113 -1.19 -5.27 -22.98
C GLU A 113 -0.61 -6.45 -23.74
N ALA A 114 -1.42 -7.09 -24.59
CA ALA A 114 -1.02 -8.29 -25.36
C ALA A 114 -0.35 -9.38 -24.48
N GLY A 115 -0.84 -9.59 -23.25
CA GLY A 115 -0.29 -10.56 -22.30
C GLY A 115 1.01 -10.14 -21.61
N ARG A 116 1.56 -8.95 -21.92
CA ARG A 116 2.79 -8.43 -21.32
C ARG A 116 2.44 -7.46 -20.19
N PRO A 117 2.84 -7.73 -18.94
CA PRO A 117 2.60 -6.83 -17.83
C PRO A 117 3.52 -5.60 -17.89
N PHE A 118 2.98 -4.42 -17.57
CA PHE A 118 3.73 -3.15 -17.55
C PHE A 118 3.32 -2.30 -16.34
N LEU A 119 4.15 -1.33 -15.95
CA LEU A 119 3.82 -0.38 -14.89
C LEU A 119 2.93 0.72 -15.47
N SER A 120 1.67 0.77 -15.04
CA SER A 120 0.76 1.86 -15.41
C SER A 120 0.93 3.08 -14.51
N SER A 121 1.41 2.88 -13.29
CA SER A 121 1.86 3.94 -12.40
C SER A 121 2.90 3.40 -11.42
N PHE A 122 3.81 4.27 -10.97
CA PHE A 122 4.85 3.96 -10.01
C PHE A 122 5.25 5.24 -9.28
N LEU A 123 5.21 5.21 -7.95
CA LEU A 123 5.77 6.21 -7.07
C LEU A 123 6.56 5.50 -5.98
N PHE A 124 7.87 5.75 -5.93
CA PHE A 124 8.70 5.33 -4.80
C PHE A 124 9.39 6.54 -4.17
N SER A 125 8.85 7.00 -3.04
CA SER A 125 9.28 8.28 -2.46
C SER A 125 9.40 8.23 -0.94
N HIS A 126 10.33 9.02 -0.42
CA HIS A 126 10.58 9.16 1.00
C HIS A 126 10.22 10.58 1.49
N PHE A 127 9.80 10.71 2.74
CA PHE A 127 9.40 11.96 3.37
C PHE A 127 10.04 12.04 4.77
N PRO A 128 10.97 12.98 5.01
CA PRO A 128 11.49 13.20 6.35
C PRO A 128 10.39 13.71 7.30
N LYS A 129 10.63 13.63 8.62
CA LYS A 129 9.63 13.93 9.68
C LYS A 129 8.93 15.28 9.53
N ASN A 130 9.60 16.29 8.98
CA ASN A 130 9.03 17.63 8.73
C ASN A 130 8.21 17.75 7.42
N LYS A 131 8.07 16.67 6.64
CA LYS A 131 7.34 16.64 5.36
C LYS A 131 6.06 15.82 5.40
N TYR A 132 5.74 15.23 6.55
CA TYR A 132 4.47 14.56 6.80
C TYR A 132 3.93 15.00 8.15
N SER A 133 2.62 14.84 8.35
CA SER A 133 1.95 15.05 9.62
C SER A 133 1.22 13.80 10.06
N VAL A 134 1.10 13.64 11.37
CA VAL A 134 0.45 12.50 12.01
C VAL A 134 -0.60 13.03 12.96
N ALA A 135 -1.80 12.46 12.91
CA ALA A 135 -2.81 12.62 13.94
C ALA A 135 -3.18 11.24 14.49
N TYR A 136 -3.20 11.10 15.82
CA TYR A 136 -3.50 9.86 16.51
C TYR A 136 -4.38 10.17 17.73
N ASP A 137 -5.47 9.44 17.91
CA ASP A 137 -6.42 9.63 19.01
C ASP A 137 -6.48 8.43 19.99
N GLY A 138 -5.47 7.57 19.95
CA GLY A 138 -5.42 6.33 20.74
C GLY A 138 -5.97 5.10 20.02
N LYS A 139 -6.76 5.28 18.96
CA LYS A 139 -7.33 4.17 18.17
C LYS A 139 -7.16 4.37 16.67
N ASP A 140 -7.36 5.58 16.20
CA ASP A 140 -7.34 5.95 14.81
C ASP A 140 -6.08 6.76 14.52
N LEU A 141 -5.42 6.43 13.41
CA LEU A 141 -4.21 7.07 12.93
C LEU A 141 -4.47 7.69 11.57
N LYS A 142 -3.98 8.90 11.36
CA LYS A 142 -3.93 9.57 10.07
C LYS A 142 -2.50 9.98 9.76
N VAL A 143 -1.96 9.53 8.64
CA VAL A 143 -0.68 9.99 8.08
C VAL A 143 -0.97 10.82 6.84
N SER A 144 -0.55 12.09 6.86
CA SER A 144 -0.84 13.04 5.78
C SER A 144 0.45 13.60 5.18
N VAL A 145 0.48 13.69 3.86
CA VAL A 145 1.52 14.40 3.10
C VAL A 145 0.81 15.32 2.11
N ASP A 146 1.29 16.56 2.01
CA ASP A 146 1.00 17.48 0.93
C ASP A 146 2.25 18.35 0.74
N THR A 147 3.11 17.97 -0.21
CA THR A 147 4.38 18.66 -0.44
C THR A 147 4.78 18.57 -1.89
N GLU A 148 5.50 19.59 -2.36
CA GLU A 148 6.30 19.49 -3.56
C GLU A 148 7.62 18.78 -3.27
N LYS A 149 8.11 18.00 -4.24
CA LYS A 149 9.37 17.27 -4.17
C LYS A 149 9.97 17.14 -5.56
N LEU A 150 11.30 17.14 -5.64
CA LEU A 150 12.02 16.77 -6.86
C LEU A 150 11.97 15.24 -7.01
N LEU A 151 11.41 14.78 -8.12
CA LEU A 151 11.27 13.37 -8.46
C LEU A 151 11.95 13.10 -9.80
N LYS A 152 12.63 11.97 -9.92
CA LYS A 152 13.14 11.48 -11.19
C LYS A 152 12.03 10.70 -11.90
N ASN A 153 11.68 11.13 -13.10
CA ASN A 153 10.85 10.35 -14.01
C ASN A 153 11.65 9.11 -14.45
N MET A 154 11.12 7.92 -14.20
CA MET A 154 11.84 6.66 -14.45
C MET A 154 11.93 6.29 -15.93
N VAL A 155 11.10 6.91 -16.76
CA VAL A 155 11.07 6.73 -18.21
C VAL A 155 11.99 7.74 -18.89
N SER A 156 11.77 9.03 -18.66
CA SER A 156 12.51 10.09 -19.35
C SER A 156 13.88 10.38 -18.73
N GLY A 157 14.11 9.93 -17.49
CA GLY A 157 15.31 10.22 -16.72
C GLY A 157 15.38 11.65 -16.17
N LYS A 158 14.44 12.53 -16.55
CA LYS A 158 14.41 13.93 -16.12
C LYS A 158 14.01 14.04 -14.65
N THR A 159 14.59 15.01 -13.96
CA THR A 159 14.20 15.38 -12.60
C THR A 159 13.22 16.54 -12.68
N GLU A 160 12.07 16.38 -12.04
CA GLU A 160 10.93 17.27 -12.19
C GLU A 160 10.35 17.58 -10.80
N LYS A 161 9.92 18.83 -10.61
CA LYS A 161 9.24 19.24 -9.38
C LYS A 161 7.78 18.82 -9.48
N ARG A 162 7.35 17.94 -8.58
CA ARG A 162 6.02 17.33 -8.56
C ARG A 162 5.39 17.47 -7.18
N ARG A 163 4.08 17.64 -7.10
CA ARG A 163 3.32 17.72 -5.84
C ARG A 163 2.74 16.36 -5.50
N ILE A 164 3.09 15.82 -4.34
CA ILE A 164 2.54 14.56 -3.83
C ILE A 164 1.57 14.88 -2.70
N ARG A 165 0.36 14.29 -2.75
CA ARG A 165 -0.65 14.46 -1.71
C ARG A 165 -1.34 13.15 -1.36
N PHE A 166 -1.47 12.84 -0.08
CA PHE A 166 -2.31 11.76 0.43
C PHE A 166 -2.73 11.98 1.88
N ASN A 167 -3.83 11.33 2.26
CA ASN A 167 -4.28 11.18 3.63
C ASN A 167 -4.58 9.70 3.85
N PHE A 168 -3.65 8.96 4.43
CA PHE A 168 -3.87 7.56 4.74
C PHE A 168 -4.36 7.42 6.17
N PHE A 169 -5.44 6.67 6.35
CA PHE A 169 -6.12 6.46 7.60
C PHE A 169 -6.00 4.99 8.02
N HIS A 170 -5.77 4.78 9.30
CA HIS A 170 -6.05 3.53 9.97
C HIS A 170 -7.10 3.78 11.03
N ARG A 171 -8.24 3.13 10.88
CA ARG A 171 -9.30 3.12 11.88
C ARG A 171 -9.20 1.82 12.68
N GLY A 172 -9.32 1.90 14.00
CA GLY A 172 -9.18 0.71 14.84
C GLY A 172 -10.17 -0.39 14.46
N MET A 173 -9.67 -1.61 14.29
CA MET A 173 -10.39 -2.68 13.59
C MET A 173 -11.27 -3.57 14.48
N LYS A 174 -11.23 -3.41 15.81
CA LYS A 174 -12.07 -4.16 16.75
C LYS A 174 -13.56 -4.00 16.39
N GLY A 175 -14.23 -5.11 16.11
CA GLY A 175 -15.65 -5.14 15.69
C GLY A 175 -15.93 -4.60 14.28
N ARG A 176 -14.89 -4.36 13.47
CA ARG A 176 -14.98 -3.87 12.08
C ARG A 176 -14.54 -4.90 11.03
N ILE A 177 -14.05 -6.05 11.50
CA ILE A 177 -13.77 -7.23 10.69
C ILE A 177 -15.05 -8.08 10.65
N ILE A 178 -15.63 -8.24 9.46
CA ILE A 178 -16.85 -9.03 9.24
C ILE A 178 -16.52 -10.25 8.38
N SER A 179 -17.23 -11.35 8.58
CA SER A 179 -17.03 -12.54 7.74
C SER A 179 -17.44 -12.26 6.30
N LYS A 180 -16.91 -13.04 5.35
CA LYS A 180 -17.30 -12.93 3.94
C LYS A 180 -18.81 -13.10 3.74
N GLU A 181 -19.42 -14.05 4.44
CA GLU A 181 -20.85 -14.36 4.37
C GLU A 181 -21.68 -13.16 4.83
N GLN A 182 -21.30 -12.57 5.97
CA GLN A 182 -21.94 -11.36 6.51
C GLN A 182 -21.77 -10.16 5.57
N ALA A 183 -20.58 -10.00 4.99
CA ALA A 183 -20.32 -8.96 4.00
C ALA A 183 -21.21 -9.13 2.76
N MET A 184 -21.32 -10.34 2.21
CA MET A 184 -22.17 -10.64 1.05
C MET A 184 -23.67 -10.38 1.29
N GLN A 185 -24.13 -10.47 2.54
CA GLN A 185 -25.51 -10.19 2.93
C GLN A 185 -25.79 -8.69 3.15
N SER A 186 -24.77 -7.87 3.36
CA SER A 186 -24.90 -6.44 3.64
C SER A 186 -25.44 -5.64 2.43
N SER A 187 -26.48 -4.83 2.66
CA SER A 187 -27.03 -3.91 1.66
C SER A 187 -26.02 -2.87 1.18
N TYR A 188 -25.08 -2.47 2.05
CA TYR A 188 -23.99 -1.55 1.73
C TYR A 188 -22.98 -2.19 0.76
N VAL A 189 -22.64 -3.46 0.98
CA VAL A 189 -21.81 -4.25 0.08
C VAL A 189 -22.55 -4.48 -1.24
N LYS A 190 -23.84 -4.84 -1.24
CA LYS A 190 -24.62 -4.92 -2.49
C LYS A 190 -24.64 -3.59 -3.25
N LYS A 191 -24.67 -2.44 -2.56
CA LYS A 191 -24.59 -1.12 -3.20
C LYS A 191 -23.23 -0.83 -3.82
N ILE A 192 -22.13 -1.24 -3.18
CA ILE A 192 -20.76 -1.04 -3.66
C ILE A 192 -20.38 -2.05 -4.75
N TYR A 193 -20.75 -3.32 -4.58
CA TYR A 193 -20.32 -4.45 -5.41
C TYR A 193 -21.38 -4.90 -6.43
N GLY A 194 -22.66 -4.69 -6.17
CA GLY A 194 -23.77 -5.19 -7.00
C GLY A 194 -24.04 -4.39 -8.28
N LYS A 195 -23.45 -3.19 -8.43
CA LYS A 195 -23.63 -2.35 -9.63
C LYS A 195 -22.77 -2.76 -10.83
N ARG A 196 -21.83 -3.71 -10.68
CA ARG A 196 -20.77 -3.97 -11.69
C ARG A 196 -20.56 -5.45 -12.04
N GLY A 197 -21.56 -6.31 -11.83
CA GLY A 197 -21.51 -7.73 -12.19
C GLY A 197 -21.57 -8.68 -10.99
N ASN A 198 -21.18 -9.94 -11.20
CA ASN A 198 -21.29 -11.00 -10.19
C ASN A 198 -20.42 -10.64 -8.96
N VAL A 199 -21.06 -10.31 -7.84
CA VAL A 199 -20.42 -9.89 -6.58
C VAL A 199 -19.29 -10.84 -6.17
N ARG A 200 -19.38 -12.13 -6.51
CA ARG A 200 -18.33 -13.13 -6.25
C ARG A 200 -16.97 -12.82 -6.90
N SER A 201 -16.91 -12.28 -8.13
CA SER A 201 -15.62 -12.00 -8.79
C SER A 201 -14.90 -10.78 -8.21
N LEU A 202 -15.65 -9.85 -7.61
CA LEU A 202 -15.14 -8.66 -6.93
C LEU A 202 -14.68 -8.93 -5.49
N PHE A 203 -15.01 -10.11 -4.95
CA PHE A 203 -14.61 -10.58 -3.61
C PHE A 203 -13.27 -11.33 -3.60
N ALA A 204 -12.55 -11.40 -4.72
CA ALA A 204 -11.28 -12.14 -4.83
C ALA A 204 -10.20 -11.72 -3.80
N SER A 205 -10.24 -10.49 -3.27
CA SER A 205 -9.39 -10.07 -2.15
C SER A 205 -9.80 -10.66 -0.81
N ALA A 206 -11.11 -10.82 -0.58
CA ALA A 206 -11.67 -11.45 0.62
C ALA A 206 -11.55 -12.98 0.59
N ASP A 207 -11.41 -13.60 -0.59
CA ASP A 207 -11.14 -15.04 -0.73
C ASP A 207 -9.78 -15.46 -0.17
N LEU A 208 -8.81 -14.54 -0.15
CA LEU A 208 -7.48 -14.78 0.42
C LEU A 208 -7.46 -14.67 1.95
N GLU A 209 -8.36 -13.87 2.53
CA GLU A 209 -8.32 -13.51 3.95
C GLU A 209 -9.49 -14.10 4.76
N GLY A 210 -10.60 -14.47 4.12
CA GLY A 210 -11.80 -15.02 4.78
C GLY A 210 -12.69 -13.97 5.47
N TYR A 211 -12.29 -12.71 5.47
CA TYR A 211 -13.01 -11.59 6.07
C TYR A 211 -12.88 -10.31 5.25
N VAL A 212 -13.68 -9.30 5.60
CA VAL A 212 -13.61 -7.95 5.05
C VAL A 212 -13.45 -6.96 6.19
N VAL A 213 -12.54 -6.01 6.03
CA VAL A 213 -12.41 -4.87 6.95
C VAL A 213 -13.28 -3.72 6.42
N SER A 214 -14.25 -3.30 7.23
CA SER A 214 -15.26 -2.29 6.87
C SER A 214 -14.78 -0.83 6.97
N VAL A 215 -13.52 -0.61 7.35
CA VAL A 215 -12.94 0.72 7.59
C VAL A 215 -11.58 0.84 6.87
N PRO A 216 -11.12 2.07 6.55
CA PRO A 216 -9.78 2.26 6.02
C PRO A 216 -8.74 1.83 7.07
N HIS A 217 -7.73 1.09 6.64
CA HIS A 217 -6.73 0.52 7.51
C HIS A 217 -5.38 0.39 6.80
N PHE A 218 -4.33 0.28 7.60
CA PHE A 218 -3.05 -0.27 7.15
C PHE A 218 -3.11 -1.79 7.32
N SER A 219 -2.72 -2.54 6.29
CA SER A 219 -2.69 -4.00 6.28
C SER A 219 -1.26 -4.48 6.06
N PRO A 220 -0.76 -5.55 6.70
CA PRO A 220 0.50 -6.14 6.28
C PRO A 220 0.39 -6.55 4.80
N HIS A 221 1.47 -6.37 4.05
CA HIS A 221 1.54 -6.80 2.66
C HIS A 221 1.28 -8.32 2.56
N PRO A 222 0.67 -8.85 1.47
CA PRO A 222 0.39 -10.28 1.34
C PRO A 222 1.57 -11.22 1.61
N PHE A 223 2.80 -10.79 1.30
CA PHE A 223 4.01 -11.54 1.64
C PHE A 223 4.21 -11.68 3.15
N MET A 224 3.98 -10.61 3.91
CA MET A 224 4.05 -10.63 5.37
C MET A 224 2.91 -11.45 5.97
N LEU A 225 1.69 -11.35 5.41
CA LEU A 225 0.55 -12.14 5.86
C LEU A 225 0.79 -13.64 5.68
N ARG A 226 1.30 -14.06 4.51
CA ARG A 226 1.67 -15.46 4.24
C ARG A 226 2.68 -15.99 5.26
N LEU A 227 3.59 -15.12 5.73
CA LEU A 227 4.64 -15.43 6.68
C LEU A 227 4.32 -14.98 8.11
N HIS A 228 3.04 -14.79 8.47
CA HIS A 228 2.64 -14.19 9.76
C HIS A 228 3.31 -14.82 10.99
N SER A 229 3.54 -16.14 10.99
CA SER A 229 4.22 -16.85 12.07
C SER A 229 5.69 -16.44 12.23
N LYS A 230 6.38 -16.13 11.13
CA LYS A 230 7.74 -15.57 11.13
C LYS A 230 7.79 -14.17 11.72
N PHE A 231 6.68 -13.43 11.62
CA PHE A 231 6.49 -12.12 12.25
C PHE A 231 5.96 -12.20 13.68
N GLY A 232 5.80 -13.40 14.26
CA GLY A 232 5.39 -13.60 15.65
C GLY A 232 3.87 -13.61 15.88
N TYR A 233 3.05 -13.73 14.83
CA TYR A 233 1.60 -13.74 14.92
C TYR A 233 1.04 -15.15 14.72
N GLY A 234 0.06 -15.55 15.51
CA GLY A 234 -0.61 -16.85 15.43
C GLY A 234 -1.63 -16.96 14.29
N SER A 235 -2.09 -15.85 13.72
CA SER A 235 -3.02 -15.86 12.57
C SER A 235 -2.91 -14.59 11.72
N PHE A 236 -3.43 -14.64 10.49
CA PHE A 236 -3.53 -13.46 9.61
C PHE A 236 -4.32 -12.33 10.28
N ARG A 237 -5.41 -12.68 10.96
CA ARG A 237 -6.27 -11.72 11.64
C ARG A 237 -5.54 -11.02 12.79
N GLN A 238 -4.79 -11.78 13.60
CA GLN A 238 -4.00 -11.19 14.69
C GLN A 238 -2.97 -10.20 14.15
N PHE A 239 -2.29 -10.55 13.04
CA PHE A 239 -1.32 -9.64 12.42
C PHE A 239 -1.99 -8.35 11.94
N GLN A 240 -3.14 -8.44 11.26
CA GLN A 240 -3.92 -7.26 10.89
C GLN A 240 -4.24 -6.39 12.11
N GLU A 241 -4.86 -6.98 13.15
CA GLU A 241 -5.32 -6.25 14.34
C GLU A 241 -4.20 -5.48 15.06
N HIS A 242 -2.95 -5.96 14.96
CA HIS A 242 -1.79 -5.37 15.63
C HIS A 242 -0.94 -4.45 14.73
N VAL A 243 -1.33 -4.19 13.48
CA VAL A 243 -0.57 -3.30 12.57
C VAL A 243 -0.28 -1.93 13.19
N ILE A 244 -1.21 -1.39 13.98
CA ILE A 244 -1.06 -0.07 14.58
C ILE A 244 0.17 0.03 15.49
N GLU A 245 0.61 -1.08 16.11
CA GLU A 245 1.80 -1.13 16.98
C GLU A 245 3.06 -0.73 16.21
N TYR A 246 3.22 -1.20 14.97
CA TYR A 246 4.30 -0.80 14.08
C TYR A 246 4.38 0.72 13.89
N PHE A 247 3.23 1.35 13.63
CA PHE A 247 3.18 2.79 13.41
C PHE A 247 3.42 3.56 14.70
N ARG A 248 2.92 3.09 15.84
CA ARG A 248 3.17 3.70 17.16
C ARG A 248 4.66 3.74 17.50
N GLU A 249 5.36 2.62 17.30
CA GLU A 249 6.80 2.53 17.57
C GLU A 249 7.64 3.47 16.69
N HIS A 250 7.24 3.70 15.42
CA HIS A 250 7.99 4.55 14.49
C HIS A 250 7.64 6.04 14.55
N LEU A 251 6.47 6.37 15.09
CA LEU A 251 5.95 7.74 15.15
C LEU A 251 6.05 8.34 16.55
N ASP A 252 6.65 7.63 17.51
CA ASP A 252 6.78 8.01 18.92
C ASP A 252 5.39 8.32 19.55
N LEU A 253 4.37 7.53 19.21
CA LEU A 253 3.00 7.76 19.67
C LEU A 253 2.77 7.05 21.01
N SER A 254 2.75 7.81 22.10
CA SER A 254 2.26 7.34 23.39
C SER A 254 0.73 7.28 23.39
N GLU A 255 0.16 6.40 24.21
CA GLU A 255 -1.23 6.58 24.63
C GLU A 255 -1.26 7.88 25.42
N SER A 256 -2.00 8.87 24.94
CA SER A 256 -2.44 9.95 25.81
C SER A 256 -3.21 9.26 26.93
N SER A 257 -2.64 9.20 28.13
CA SER A 257 -3.37 8.84 29.33
C SER A 257 -4.55 9.80 29.40
N GLY A 258 -5.72 9.34 28.97
CA GLY A 258 -6.95 10.08 29.10
C GLY A 258 -7.17 10.25 30.59
N GLU A 259 -6.81 11.43 31.11
CA GLU A 259 -7.46 11.97 32.29
C GLU A 259 -8.94 12.16 31.90
N GLN A 260 -9.74 11.16 32.24
CA GLN A 260 -11.17 11.32 32.49
C GLN A 260 -11.37 11.58 33.98
#